data_AF-A0A2V9C9T9-F1
#
_entry.id   AF-A0A2V9C9T9-F1
#
_cell.length_a   1.000
_cell.length_b   1.000
_cell.length_c   1.000
_cell.angle_alpha   90.00
_cell.angle_beta   90.00
_cell.angle_gamma   90.00
#
_symmetry.space_group_name_H-M   'P 1'
#
loop_
_entity.id
_entity.type
_entity.pdbx_description
1 polymer ?
#
loop_
_entity_poly.entity_id
_entity_poly.type
_entity_poly.pdbx_seq_one_letter_code
_entity_poly.pdbx_strand_id
1 'polypeptide(L)'
;MNCGQMENRLIAYLDGKANRTERREVEAHLAACAACRTRAEEFRLLCGVLDEVPMKEPSPAFDARLRARLAAEPPRRSFWAWLAPSPRLAFAASMLLVASVWISSLPQAPRQDSVTPNADAEFRMIKDLPVLEDYDVLANFEALSELPTQPSAESKDM
;
A
#
# COMPACT_ATOMS: atom_id res chain seq x y z
N MET A 1 21.73 -25.16 28.69
CA MET A 1 21.39 -24.43 29.93
C MET A 1 21.97 -25.17 31.13
N ASN A 2 22.56 -24.45 32.09
CA ASN A 2 23.01 -25.01 33.38
C ASN A 2 21.90 -24.91 34.46
N CYS A 3 22.08 -25.58 35.60
CA CYS A 3 21.04 -25.63 36.64
C CYS A 3 20.67 -24.25 37.22
N GLY A 4 21.63 -23.34 37.39
CA GLY A 4 21.36 -22.00 37.92
C GLY A 4 20.56 -21.12 36.95
N GLN A 5 20.83 -21.24 35.65
CA GLN A 5 20.05 -20.58 34.61
C GLN A 5 18.62 -21.12 34.52
N MET A 6 18.44 -22.43 34.75
CA MET A 6 17.12 -23.06 34.80
C MET A 6 16.28 -22.50 35.95
N GLU A 7 16.87 -22.42 37.15
CA GLU A 7 16.21 -21.94 38.35
C GLU A 7 15.67 -20.51 38.19
N ASN A 8 16.46 -19.61 37.58
CA ASN A 8 16.03 -18.25 37.29
C ASN A 8 14.86 -18.16 36.29
N ARG A 9 14.71 -19.15 35.42
CA ARG A 9 13.66 -19.19 34.39
C ARG A 9 12.47 -20.07 34.76
N LEU A 10 12.56 -20.81 35.86
CA LEU A 10 11.55 -21.76 36.30
C LEU A 10 10.22 -21.07 36.61
N ILE A 11 10.23 -19.94 37.32
CA ILE A 11 9.00 -19.21 37.67
C ILE A 11 8.29 -18.70 36.41
N ALA A 12 9.02 -18.06 35.49
CA ALA A 12 8.44 -17.58 34.24
C ALA A 12 7.87 -18.74 33.39
N TYR A 13 8.51 -19.91 33.42
CA TYR A 13 8.02 -21.12 32.77
C TYR A 13 6.72 -21.65 33.42
N LEU A 14 6.68 -21.73 34.75
CA LEU A 14 5.50 -22.19 35.50
C LEU A 14 4.30 -21.23 35.36
N ASP A 15 4.54 -19.92 35.37
CA ASP A 15 3.53 -18.88 35.16
C ASP A 15 3.02 -18.78 33.71
N GLY A 16 3.59 -19.54 32.78
CA GLY A 16 3.28 -19.45 31.35
C GLY A 16 3.76 -18.16 30.66
N LYS A 17 4.64 -17.38 31.31
CA LYS A 17 5.20 -16.12 30.80
C LYS A 17 6.51 -16.30 30.01
N ALA A 18 7.10 -17.49 30.05
CA ALA A 18 8.30 -17.81 29.28
C ALA A 18 8.03 -17.77 27.77
N ASN A 19 8.96 -17.21 27.01
CA ASN A 19 8.87 -17.22 25.56
C ASN A 19 9.11 -18.64 24.98
N ARG A 20 8.83 -18.85 23.69
CA ARG A 20 8.94 -20.17 23.06
C ARG A 20 10.34 -20.79 23.15
N THR A 21 11.38 -19.98 23.07
CA THR A 21 12.77 -20.43 23.12
C THR A 21 13.15 -20.83 24.54
N GLU A 22 12.85 -19.97 25.52
CA GLU A 22 13.04 -20.24 26.94
C GLU A 22 12.31 -21.51 27.38
N ARG A 23 11.07 -21.68 26.93
CA ARG A 23 10.27 -22.87 27.23
C ARG A 23 10.95 -24.14 26.76
N ARG A 24 11.44 -24.17 25.52
CA ARG A 24 12.16 -25.32 24.95
C ARG A 24 13.45 -25.62 25.70
N GLU A 25 14.20 -24.58 26.08
CA GLU A 25 15.44 -24.74 26.83
C GLU A 25 15.19 -25.34 28.22
N VAL A 26 14.14 -24.85 28.92
CA VAL A 26 13.72 -25.39 30.22
C VAL A 26 13.25 -26.84 30.09
N GLU A 27 12.37 -27.15 29.13
CA GLU A 27 11.87 -28.50 28.89
C GLU A 27 13.00 -29.48 28.56
N ALA A 28 13.96 -29.08 27.71
CA ALA A 28 15.14 -29.89 27.40
C ALA A 28 16.01 -30.15 28.65
N HIS A 29 16.20 -29.15 29.51
CA HIS A 29 16.95 -29.32 30.75
C HIS A 29 16.22 -30.22 31.75
N LEU A 30 14.91 -30.07 31.90
CA LEU A 30 14.08 -30.92 32.75
C LEU A 30 14.08 -32.38 32.25
N ALA A 31 14.15 -32.61 30.94
CA ALA A 31 14.30 -33.97 30.40
C ALA A 31 15.64 -34.62 30.80
N ALA A 32 16.71 -33.84 30.88
CA ALA A 32 18.06 -34.33 31.15
C ALA A 32 18.46 -34.36 32.64
N CYS A 33 17.90 -33.51 33.50
CA CYS A 33 18.34 -33.33 34.89
C CYS A 33 17.25 -33.70 35.91
N ALA A 34 17.45 -34.81 36.63
CA ALA A 34 16.51 -35.27 37.65
C ALA A 34 16.37 -34.30 38.83
N ALA A 35 17.47 -33.72 39.33
CA ALA A 35 17.44 -32.77 40.44
C ALA A 35 16.60 -31.52 40.11
N CYS A 36 16.69 -31.04 38.88
CA CYS A 36 15.90 -29.90 38.42
C CYS A 36 14.42 -30.25 38.21
N ARG A 37 14.09 -31.50 37.84
CA ARG A 37 12.69 -31.97 37.81
C ARG A 37 12.06 -31.96 39.20
N THR A 38 12.75 -32.52 40.20
CA THR A 38 12.24 -32.56 41.57
C THR A 38 11.98 -31.15 42.10
N ARG A 39 12.92 -30.21 41.90
CA ARG A 39 12.69 -28.79 42.25
C ARG A 39 11.48 -28.20 41.52
N ALA A 40 11.34 -28.43 40.23
CA ALA A 40 10.20 -27.94 39.46
C ALA A 40 8.87 -28.50 39.95
N GLU A 41 8.83 -29.75 40.40
CA GLU A 41 7.67 -30.39 41.02
C GLU A 41 7.34 -29.79 42.38
N GLU A 42 8.34 -29.56 43.24
CA GLU A 42 8.18 -28.88 44.54
C GLU A 42 7.56 -27.48 44.36
N PHE A 43 8.06 -26.71 43.40
CA PHE A 43 7.48 -25.40 43.07
C PHE A 43 6.04 -25.51 42.56
N ARG A 44 5.73 -26.49 41.72
CA ARG A 44 4.34 -26.72 41.25
C ARG A 44 3.40 -27.03 42.40
N LEU A 45 3.82 -27.85 43.35
CA LEU A 45 3.03 -28.17 44.54
C LEU A 45 2.78 -26.91 45.37
N LEU A 46 3.80 -26.10 45.60
CA LEU A 46 3.68 -24.84 46.32
C LEU A 46 2.71 -23.87 45.62
N CYS A 47 2.82 -23.73 44.29
CA CYS A 47 1.89 -22.91 43.50
C CYS A 47 0.45 -23.45 43.59
N GLY A 48 0.25 -24.76 43.54
CA GLY A 48 -1.06 -25.38 43.69
C GLY A 48 -1.74 -25.06 45.02
N VAL A 49 -0.98 -25.02 46.12
CA VAL A 49 -1.51 -24.61 47.44
C VAL A 49 -1.94 -23.15 47.44
N LEU A 50 -1.23 -22.28 46.70
CA LEU A 50 -1.61 -20.87 46.57
C LEU A 50 -2.88 -20.67 45.73
N ASP A 51 -3.13 -21.56 44.77
CA ASP A 51 -4.34 -21.52 43.95
C ASP A 51 -5.61 -21.90 44.73
N GLU A 52 -5.48 -22.61 45.86
CA GLU A 52 -6.61 -22.93 46.76
C GLU A 52 -7.07 -21.72 47.59
N VAL A 53 -6.32 -20.62 47.59
CA VAL A 53 -6.69 -19.42 48.35
C VAL A 53 -7.96 -18.82 47.75
N PRO A 54 -9.01 -18.59 48.56
CA PRO A 54 -10.28 -18.07 48.05
C PRO A 54 -10.07 -16.70 47.40
N MET A 55 -10.51 -16.58 46.15
CA MET A 55 -10.40 -15.35 45.41
C MET A 55 -11.27 -14.28 46.06
N LYS A 56 -10.64 -13.18 46.49
CA LYS A 56 -11.35 -12.05 47.08
C LYS A 56 -11.93 -11.17 45.98
N GLU A 57 -13.25 -10.99 45.99
CA GLU A 57 -13.90 -10.07 45.05
C GLU A 57 -13.43 -8.62 45.26
N PRO A 58 -13.19 -7.88 44.16
CA PRO A 58 -12.84 -6.47 44.25
C PRO A 58 -14.00 -5.67 44.84
N SER A 59 -13.68 -4.66 45.67
CA SER A 59 -14.72 -3.77 46.21
C SER A 59 -15.44 -3.01 45.08
N PRO A 60 -16.74 -2.68 45.22
CA PRO A 60 -17.46 -1.86 44.24
C PRO A 60 -16.78 -0.51 43.94
N ALA A 61 -16.12 0.07 44.96
CA ALA A 61 -15.37 1.32 44.81
C ALA A 61 -14.11 1.16 43.95
N PHE A 62 -13.46 -0.01 43.97
CA PHE A 62 -12.34 -0.32 43.09
C PHE A 62 -12.82 -0.39 41.64
N ASP A 63 -13.92 -1.11 41.41
CA ASP A 63 -14.56 -1.25 40.11
C ASP A 63 -14.93 0.10 39.48
N ALA A 64 -15.55 0.98 40.26
CA ALA A 64 -15.88 2.33 39.81
C ALA A 64 -14.63 3.13 39.41
N ARG A 65 -13.56 3.07 40.22
CA ARG A 65 -12.29 3.74 39.91
C ARG A 65 -11.60 3.16 38.68
N LEU A 66 -11.65 1.84 38.50
CA LEU A 66 -11.06 1.17 37.35
C LEU A 66 -11.77 1.60 36.06
N ARG A 67 -13.11 1.57 36.04
CA ARG A 67 -13.90 2.02 34.89
C ARG A 67 -13.64 3.49 34.55
N ALA A 68 -13.55 4.35 35.57
CA ALA A 68 -13.22 5.76 35.38
C ALA A 68 -11.84 5.95 34.74
N ARG A 69 -10.83 5.18 35.17
CA ARG A 69 -9.47 5.23 34.58
C ARG A 69 -9.45 4.72 33.14
N LEU A 70 -10.15 3.61 32.86
CA LEU A 70 -10.24 3.07 31.50
C LEU A 70 -10.96 4.03 30.55
N ALA A 71 -12.01 4.72 31.02
CA ALA A 71 -12.70 5.73 30.22
C ALA A 71 -11.87 7.01 30.00
N ALA A 72 -10.96 7.34 30.91
CA ALA A 72 -10.05 8.47 30.79
C ALA A 72 -8.81 8.17 29.93
N GLU A 73 -8.56 6.89 29.62
CA GLU A 73 -7.43 6.53 28.75
C GLU A 73 -7.73 6.99 27.31
N PRO A 74 -6.85 7.77 26.68
CA PRO A 74 -7.10 8.26 25.33
C PRO A 74 -7.27 7.06 24.39
N PRO A 75 -8.24 7.11 23.46
CA PRO A 75 -8.43 6.01 22.52
C PRO A 75 -7.10 5.78 21.80
N ARG A 76 -6.60 4.54 21.87
CA ARG A 76 -5.40 4.15 21.11
C ARG A 76 -5.69 4.47 19.65
N ARG A 77 -5.03 5.49 19.11
CA ARG A 77 -5.18 5.87 17.70
C ARG A 77 -4.83 4.64 16.87
N SER A 78 -5.85 3.99 16.33
CA SER A 78 -5.68 2.91 15.38
C SER A 78 -4.89 3.48 14.20
N PHE A 79 -3.93 2.72 13.69
CA PHE A 79 -3.21 3.05 12.46
C PHE A 79 -4.19 3.34 11.30
N TRP A 80 -5.36 2.71 11.33
CA TRP A 80 -6.44 2.88 10.36
C TRP A 80 -7.35 4.09 10.65
N ALA A 81 -7.18 4.79 11.77
CA ALA A 81 -7.95 6.00 12.07
C ALA A 81 -7.66 7.15 11.08
N TRP A 82 -6.52 7.12 10.40
CA TRP A 82 -6.23 7.99 9.26
C TRP A 82 -7.12 7.69 8.03
N LEU A 83 -7.54 6.43 7.85
CA LEU A 83 -8.42 6.02 6.75
C LEU A 83 -9.91 6.22 7.06
N ALA A 84 -10.27 6.70 8.26
CA ALA A 84 -11.66 7.00 8.56
C ALA A 84 -12.14 8.15 7.64
N PRO A 85 -13.16 7.92 6.79
CA PRO A 85 -13.65 8.96 5.88
C PRO A 85 -14.26 10.07 6.73
N SER A 86 -13.62 11.23 6.72
CA SER A 86 -14.21 12.42 7.35
C SER A 86 -15.57 12.70 6.68
N PRO A 87 -16.59 13.14 7.44
CA PRO A 87 -17.93 13.39 6.87
C PRO A 87 -17.88 14.41 5.73
N ARG A 88 -16.88 15.30 5.70
CA ARG A 88 -16.61 16.25 4.62
C ARG A 88 -16.26 15.56 3.30
N LEU A 89 -15.53 14.45 3.34
CA LEU A 89 -15.11 13.69 2.16
C LEU A 89 -16.28 12.92 1.54
N ALA A 90 -17.18 12.39 2.38
CA ALA A 90 -18.43 11.76 1.93
C ALA A 90 -19.39 12.77 1.26
N PHE A 91 -19.51 13.98 1.82
CA PHE A 91 -20.28 15.07 1.20
C PHE A 91 -19.66 15.54 -0.12
N ALA A 92 -18.33 15.71 -0.19
CA ALA A 92 -17.67 16.10 -1.43
C ALA A 92 -17.82 15.03 -2.53
N ALA A 93 -17.66 13.74 -2.19
CA ALA A 93 -17.80 12.65 -3.14
C ALA A 93 -19.24 12.53 -3.67
N SER A 94 -20.25 12.64 -2.80
CA SER A 94 -21.65 12.63 -3.22
C SER A 94 -21.99 13.84 -4.11
N MET A 95 -21.49 15.03 -3.78
CA MET A 95 -21.71 16.22 -4.60
C MET A 95 -21.03 16.11 -5.97
N LEU A 96 -19.83 15.53 -6.06
CA LEU A 96 -19.15 15.25 -7.33
C LEU A 96 -19.91 14.24 -8.18
N LEU A 97 -20.45 13.17 -7.58
CA LEU A 97 -21.27 12.19 -8.30
C LEU A 97 -22.54 12.85 -8.85
N VAL A 98 -23.25 13.63 -8.04
CA VAL A 98 -24.43 14.38 -8.48
C VAL A 98 -24.07 15.35 -9.60
N ALA A 99 -22.97 16.10 -9.48
CA ALA A 99 -22.50 17.02 -10.51
C ALA A 99 -22.13 16.28 -11.81
N SER A 100 -21.46 15.13 -11.74
CA SER A 100 -21.10 14.33 -12.92
C SER A 100 -22.34 13.79 -13.66
N VAL A 101 -23.35 13.35 -12.91
CA VAL A 101 -24.63 12.88 -13.47
C VAL A 101 -25.40 14.04 -14.07
N TRP A 102 -25.37 15.20 -13.41
CA TRP A 102 -25.98 16.41 -13.95
C TRP A 102 -25.30 16.80 -15.28
N ILE A 103 -23.97 16.87 -15.31
CA ILE A 103 -23.17 17.24 -16.48
C ILE A 103 -23.38 16.28 -17.65
N SER A 104 -23.48 14.97 -17.39
CA SER A 104 -23.75 13.98 -18.45
C SER A 104 -25.19 14.04 -18.97
N SER A 105 -26.12 14.61 -18.20
CA SER A 105 -27.52 14.81 -18.59
C SER A 105 -27.77 16.13 -19.35
N LEU A 106 -26.80 17.06 -19.39
CA LEU A 106 -26.90 18.19 -20.31
C LEU A 106 -26.87 17.64 -21.75
N PRO A 107 -27.76 18.12 -22.64
CA PRO A 107 -27.75 17.72 -24.04
C PRO A 107 -26.36 18.01 -24.62
N GLN A 108 -25.64 16.95 -25.00
CA GLN A 108 -24.41 17.10 -25.76
C GLN A 108 -24.77 17.80 -27.06
N ALA A 109 -24.23 19.01 -27.29
CA ALA A 109 -24.14 19.54 -28.64
C ALA A 109 -23.49 18.46 -29.50
N PRO A 110 -24.05 18.13 -30.68
CA PRO A 110 -23.74 16.90 -31.38
C PRO A 110 -22.23 16.81 -31.63
N ARG A 111 -21.60 15.87 -30.93
CA ARG A 111 -20.24 15.44 -31.17
C ARG A 111 -20.26 14.78 -32.55
N GLN A 112 -19.63 15.39 -33.54
CA GLN A 112 -19.43 14.79 -34.86
C GLN A 112 -18.50 13.58 -34.70
N ASP A 113 -19.07 12.45 -34.32
CA ASP A 113 -18.44 11.15 -34.47
C ASP A 113 -18.72 10.67 -35.90
N SER A 114 -17.81 10.95 -36.82
CA SER A 114 -17.71 10.19 -38.07
C SER A 114 -16.34 10.38 -38.73
N VAL A 115 -15.41 9.46 -38.47
CA VAL A 115 -14.37 9.10 -39.45
C VAL A 115 -14.29 7.58 -39.51
N THR A 116 -15.30 6.97 -40.12
CA THR A 116 -15.07 5.76 -40.93
C THR A 116 -14.55 6.23 -42.28
N PRO A 117 -13.37 5.79 -42.75
CA PRO A 117 -12.83 6.25 -44.02
C PRO A 117 -13.65 5.64 -45.16
N ASN A 118 -14.53 6.43 -45.78
CA ASN A 118 -15.16 6.07 -47.03
C ASN A 118 -14.25 6.55 -48.17
N ALA A 119 -13.70 5.60 -48.94
CA ALA A 119 -12.74 5.83 -50.02
C ALA A 119 -13.25 6.79 -51.11
N ASP A 120 -14.55 7.09 -51.12
CA ASP A 120 -15.20 8.01 -52.04
C ASP A 120 -14.92 9.49 -51.72
N ALA A 121 -14.57 9.84 -50.48
CA ALA A 121 -14.28 11.21 -50.06
C ALA A 121 -12.85 11.65 -50.41
N GLU A 122 -11.89 10.73 -50.32
CA GLU A 122 -10.48 10.96 -50.66
C GLU A 122 -10.32 11.26 -52.16
N PHE A 123 -11.09 10.57 -53.02
CA PHE A 123 -11.00 10.75 -54.47
C PHE A 123 -11.57 12.08 -54.98
N ARG A 124 -12.45 12.75 -54.21
CA ARG A 124 -12.96 14.09 -54.56
C ARG A 124 -11.99 15.20 -54.15
N MET A 125 -11.29 15.03 -53.03
CA MET A 125 -10.30 16.02 -52.55
C MET A 125 -9.03 16.07 -53.43
N ILE A 126 -8.69 14.96 -54.10
CA ILE A 126 -7.56 14.91 -55.06
C ILE A 126 -7.89 15.64 -56.38
N LYS A 127 -9.17 15.81 -56.74
CA LYS A 127 -9.57 16.48 -57.99
C LYS A 127 -9.56 18.01 -57.92
N ASP A 128 -9.57 18.58 -56.72
CA ASP A 128 -9.64 20.04 -56.51
C ASP A 128 -8.28 20.65 -56.10
N LEU A 129 -7.16 20.02 -56.45
CA LEU A 129 -5.82 20.58 -56.24
C LEU A 129 -5.43 21.48 -57.44
N PRO A 130 -5.38 22.83 -57.30
CA PRO A 130 -4.98 23.75 -58.36
C PRO A 130 -3.45 23.81 -58.46
N VAL A 131 -2.81 22.68 -58.78
CA VAL A 131 -1.34 22.54 -58.77
C VAL A 131 -0.71 22.83 -60.15
N LEU A 132 -1.44 23.46 -61.08
CA LEU A 132 -0.97 23.64 -62.46
C LEU A 132 -1.09 25.06 -63.04
N GLU A 133 -1.19 26.11 -62.23
CA GLU A 133 -1.24 27.49 -62.77
C GLU A 133 0.10 28.24 -62.80
N ASP A 134 1.18 27.73 -62.19
CA ASP A 134 2.50 28.40 -62.21
C ASP A 134 3.58 27.59 -62.95
N TYR A 135 3.26 27.13 -64.17
CA TYR A 135 4.26 26.54 -65.09
C TYR A 135 5.19 27.58 -65.74
N ASP A 136 4.98 28.88 -65.49
CA ASP A 136 5.74 29.97 -66.13
C ASP A 136 7.04 30.36 -65.38
N VAL A 137 7.26 29.83 -64.18
CA VAL A 137 8.44 30.20 -63.37
C VAL A 137 9.67 29.34 -63.74
N LEU A 138 9.47 28.18 -64.36
CA LEU A 138 10.56 27.30 -64.81
C LEU A 138 11.13 27.70 -66.18
N ALA A 139 10.63 28.78 -66.82
CA ALA A 139 11.15 29.28 -68.09
C ALA A 139 12.35 30.23 -67.94
N ASN A 140 12.64 30.75 -66.74
CA ASN A 140 13.79 31.64 -66.50
C ASN A 140 15.07 30.89 -66.08
N PHE A 141 15.35 29.77 -66.74
CA PHE A 141 16.58 28.97 -66.57
C PHE A 141 17.76 29.48 -67.44
N GLU A 142 17.87 30.79 -67.65
CA GLU A 142 18.91 31.37 -68.50
C GLU A 142 20.20 31.75 -67.76
N ALA A 143 20.37 31.33 -66.50
CA ALA A 143 21.51 31.76 -65.66
C ALA A 143 22.40 30.63 -65.08
N LEU A 144 22.20 29.36 -65.45
CA LEU A 144 23.02 28.24 -64.92
C LEU A 144 23.78 27.44 -65.98
N SER A 145 24.01 28.04 -67.15
CA SER A 145 24.82 27.47 -68.24
C SER A 145 26.35 27.65 -68.07
N GLU A 146 26.81 28.24 -66.97
CA GLU A 146 28.24 28.29 -66.63
C GLU A 146 28.57 27.34 -65.46
N LEU A 147 28.72 26.06 -65.83
CA LEU A 147 29.74 25.05 -65.43
C LEU A 147 30.68 25.37 -64.23
N PRO A 148 31.32 24.38 -63.53
CA PRO A 148 31.35 22.93 -63.77
C PRO A 148 31.13 22.03 -62.52
N THR A 149 31.04 20.75 -62.82
CA THR A 149 30.92 19.52 -62.02
C THR A 149 31.98 19.25 -60.93
N GLN A 150 31.51 18.81 -59.74
CA GLN A 150 31.99 17.75 -58.80
C GLN A 150 33.52 17.48 -58.64
N PRO A 151 34.05 17.23 -57.41
CA PRO A 151 33.80 15.93 -56.76
C PRO A 151 33.70 15.89 -55.22
N SER A 152 32.83 14.98 -54.79
CA SER A 152 32.86 14.08 -53.62
C SER A 152 34.08 14.00 -52.68
N ALA A 153 33.75 13.61 -51.43
CA ALA A 153 34.56 13.05 -50.35
C ALA A 153 35.23 14.12 -49.46
N GLU A 154 35.10 14.08 -48.13
CA GLU A 154 35.55 12.95 -47.32
C GLU A 154 34.88 12.96 -45.94
N SER A 155 34.22 11.84 -45.63
CA SER A 155 33.97 11.33 -44.30
C SER A 155 35.29 10.96 -43.61
N LYS A 156 35.53 11.38 -42.37
CA LYS A 156 36.10 10.47 -41.36
C LYS A 156 36.02 10.99 -39.94
N ASP A 157 35.68 10.06 -39.07
CA ASP A 157 35.59 10.10 -37.62
C ASP A 157 36.88 10.53 -36.90
N MET A 158 36.73 11.29 -35.81
CA MET A 158 37.27 11.00 -34.47
C MET A 158 36.70 12.01 -33.46
#